data_AF-A0A7X2MNW2-F1
#
_entry.id   AF-A0A7X2MNW2-F1
#
_cell.length_a   1.000
_cell.length_b   1.000
_cell.length_c   1.000
_cell.angle_alpha   90.00
_cell.angle_beta   90.00
_cell.angle_gamma   90.00
#
_symmetry.space_group_name_H-M   'P 1'
#
loop_
_entity.id
_entity.type
_entity.pdbx_description
1 polymer ?
#
loop_
_entity_poly.entity_id
_entity_poly.type
_entity_poly.pdbx_seq_one_letter_code
_entity_poly.pdbx_strand_id
1 'polypeptide(L)' 'MDYVKISRALLPLLGGKENIASAAHCATRLRLVLADDEKADKKEIGRIEGVKGCFRNAGQLQVIFGTGV' A
#
# COMPACT_ATOMS: atom_id res chain seq x y z
N MET A 1 12.57 -9.85 3.14
CA MET A 1 11.36 -9.04 3.44
C MET A 1 10.20 -10.01 3.56
N ASP A 2 9.42 -9.98 4.64
CA ASP A 2 8.25 -10.84 4.78
C ASP A 2 7.01 -10.17 4.18
N TYR A 3 6.77 -10.39 2.89
CA TYR A 3 5.65 -9.78 2.18
C TYR A 3 4.28 -10.25 2.69
N VAL A 4 4.19 -11.47 3.25
CA VAL A 4 2.94 -12.00 3.81
C VAL A 4 2.57 -11.25 5.08
N LYS A 5 3.56 -11.00 5.95
CA LYS A 5 3.38 -10.18 7.15
C LYS A 5 2.99 -8.74 6.78
N ILE A 6 3.68 -8.14 5.80
CA ILE A 6 3.37 -6.79 5.32
C ILE A 6 1.96 -6.72 4.73
N SER A 7 1.57 -7.66 3.86
CA SER A 7 0.24 -7.64 3.24
C SER A 7 -0.88 -7.78 4.27
N ARG A 8 -0.67 -8.59 5.32
CA ARG A 8 -1.63 -8.75 6.42
C ARG A 8 -1.77 -7.48 7.26
N ALA A 9 -0.68 -6.76 7.48
CA ALA A 9 -0.72 -5.47 8.18
C ALA A 9 -1.33 -4.36 7.30
N LEU A 10 -1.06 -4.39 5.99
CA LEU A 10 -1.49 -3.38 5.04
C LEU A 10 -3.00 -3.44 4.76
N LEU A 11 -3.56 -4.63 4.57
CA LEU A 11 -4.95 -4.81 4.17
C LEU A 11 -6.00 -4.10 5.04
N PRO A 12 -5.98 -4.20 6.39
CA PRO A 12 -6.93 -3.47 7.22
C PRO A 12 -6.75 -1.96 7.13
N LEU A 13 -5.51 -1.47 7.00
CA LEU A 13 -5.21 -0.04 6.86
C LEU A 13 -5.65 0.54 5.51
N LEU A 14 -5.95 -0.30 4.52
CA LEU A 14 -6.52 0.09 3.25
C LEU A 14 -8.05 0.10 3.26
N GLY A 15 -8.70 -0.18 4.40
CA GLY A 15 -10.16 -0.34 4.46
C GLY A 15 -10.63 -1.73 3.99
N GLY A 16 -9.75 -2.73 3.96
CA GLY A 16 -10.07 -4.10 3.57
C GLY A 16 -9.90 -4.39 2.07
N LYS A 17 -10.05 -5.67 1.71
CA LYS A 17 -9.91 -6.15 0.32
C LYS A 17 -10.94 -5.52 -0.61
N GLU A 18 -12.17 -5.34 -0.13
CA GLU A 18 -13.27 -4.75 -0.88
C GLU A 18 -13.00 -3.30 -1.31
N ASN A 19 -12.10 -2.60 -0.62
CA ASN A 19 -11.73 -1.23 -0.97
C ASN A 19 -10.66 -1.15 -2.07
N ILE A 20 -10.08 -2.28 -2.51
CA ILE A 20 -9.04 -2.32 -3.54
C ILE A 20 -9.69 -2.61 -4.89
N ALA A 21 -9.76 -1.59 -5.75
CA ALA A 21 -10.29 -1.73 -7.11
C ALA A 21 -9.26 -2.39 -8.05
N SER A 22 -7.98 -2.06 -7.91
CA SER A 22 -6.91 -2.74 -8.63
C SER A 22 -5.55 -2.59 -7.93
N ALA A 23 -4.64 -3.52 -8.24
CA ALA A 23 -3.27 -3.51 -7.74
C ALA A 23 -2.29 -3.77 -8.88
N ALA A 24 -1.21 -3.01 -8.91
CA ALA A 24 -0.07 -3.19 -9.82
C ALA A 24 1.23 -3.01 -9.05
N HIS A 25 2.34 -3.55 -9.53
CA HIS A 25 3.64 -3.34 -8.91
C HIS A 25 4.73 -3.13 -9.96
N CYS A 26 5.80 -2.46 -9.55
CA CYS A 26 7.07 -2.41 -10.27
C CYS A 26 8.19 -2.83 -9.31
N ALA A 27 9.45 -2.73 -9.75
CA ALA A 27 10.61 -3.15 -8.96
C ALA A 27 10.76 -2.48 -7.57
N THR A 28 10.06 -1.37 -7.32
CA THR A 28 10.21 -0.60 -6.06
C THR A 28 8.91 -0.19 -5.38
N ARG A 29 7.75 -0.40 -6.02
CA ARG A 29 6.47 0.15 -5.56
C ARG A 29 5.31 -0.80 -5.80
N LEU A 30 4.41 -0.85 -4.83
CA LEU A 30 3.04 -1.31 -5.00
C LEU A 30 2.14 -0.11 -5.27
N ARG A 31 1.29 -0.21 -6.29
CA ARG A 31 0.33 0.81 -6.72
C ARG A 31 -1.07 0.24 -6.55
N LEU A 32 -1.89 0.94 -5.80
CA LEU A 32 -3.26 0.53 -5.50
C LEU A 32 -4.22 1.61 -5.97
N VAL A 33 -5.26 1.20 -6.70
CA VAL A 33 -6.44 2.04 -6.91
C VAL A 33 -7.45 1.64 -5.86
N LEU A 34 -7.90 2.59 -5.07
CA LEU A 34 -8.89 2.37 -4.02
C LEU A 34 -10.26 2.85 -4.48
N ALA A 35 -11.31 2.20 -3.99
CA ALA A 35 -12.69 2.65 -4.19
C ALA A 35 -12.99 3.89 -3.33
N ASP A 36 -12.44 3.94 -2.11
CA ASP A 36 -12.56 5.05 -1.16
C ASP A 36 -11.22 5.30 -0.46
N ASP A 37 -10.60 6.44 -0.73
CA ASP A 37 -9.30 6.80 -0.16
C ASP A 37 -9.36 7.31 1.28
N GLU A 38 -10.53 7.70 1.78
CA GLU A 38 -10.68 8.15 3.17
C GLU A 38 -10.53 6.98 4.14
N LYS A 39 -10.80 5.75 3.68
CA LYS A 39 -10.58 4.52 4.44
C LYS A 39 -9.11 4.10 4.56
N ALA A 40 -8.20 4.77 3.84
CA ALA A 40 -6.79 4.42 3.85
C ALA A 40 -5.98 5.24 4.86
N ASP A 41 -5.42 4.58 5.87
CA ASP A 41 -4.52 5.21 6.84
C ASP A 41 -3.08 5.28 6.32
N LYS A 42 -2.83 6.28 5.46
CA LYS A 42 -1.52 6.55 4.86
C LYS A 42 -0.40 6.71 5.89
N LYS A 43 -0.71 7.24 7.07
CA LYS A 43 0.27 7.51 8.13
C LYS A 43 0.73 6.21 8.78
N GLU A 44 -0.21 5.34 9.14
CA GLU A 44 0.10 4.03 9.72
C GLU A 44 0.73 3.10 8.69
N ILE A 45 0.30 3.15 7.41
CA ILE A 45 0.94 2.39 6.33
C ILE A 45 2.44 2.73 6.21
N GLY A 46 2.78 4.02 6.31
CA GLY A 46 4.17 4.48 6.28
C GLY A 46 5.03 4.03 7.46
N ARG A 47 4.43 3.50 8.53
CA ARG A 47 5.11 2.98 9.72
C ARG A 47 5.31 1.46 9.69
N ILE A 48 4.72 0.75 8.72
CA ILE A 48 4.91 -0.70 8.57
C ILE A 48 6.39 -0.97 8.30
N GLU A 49 6.95 -1.94 9.03
CA GLU A 49 8.32 -2.41 8.83
C GLU A 49 8.54 -2.85 7.36
N GLY A 50 9.53 -2.23 6.70
CA GLY A 50 9.82 -2.45 5.28
C GLY A 50 9.15 -1.46 4.32
N VAL A 51 8.15 -0.69 4.76
CA VAL A 51 7.63 0.44 3.98
C VAL A 51 8.57 1.63 4.15
N LYS A 52 9.06 2.18 3.03
CA LYS A 52 9.90 3.39 3.00
C LYS A 52 9.10 4.67 2.83
N GLY A 53 7.82 4.55 2.44
CA GLY A 53 6.92 5.67 2.30
C GLY A 53 5.60 5.26 1.65
N CYS A 54 4.57 6.07 1.89
CA CYS A 54 3.25 5.89 1.32
C CYS A 54 2.68 7.26 0.92
N PHE A 55 2.34 7.43 -0.35
CA PHE A 55 1.75 8.69 -0.84
C PHE A 55 0.77 8.43 -1.98
N ARG A 56 -0.07 9.43 -2.28
CA ARG A 56 -1.04 9.35 -3.37
C ARG A 56 -0.60 10.20 -4.54
N ASN A 57 -0.68 9.65 -5.75
CA ASN A 57 -0.39 10.36 -6.99
C ASN A 57 -1.17 9.72 -8.16
N ALA A 58 -1.74 10.55 -9.04
CA ALA A 58 -2.48 10.13 -10.23
C ALA A 58 -3.58 9.09 -9.94
N GLY A 59 -4.37 9.33 -8.89
CA GLY A 59 -5.44 8.42 -8.47
C GLY A 59 -4.99 7.12 -7.80
N GLN A 60 -3.68 6.89 -7.65
CA GLN A 60 -3.12 5.68 -7.04
C GLN A 60 -2.50 5.97 -5.69
N LEU A 61 -2.76 5.09 -4.72
CA LEU A 61 -1.94 4.97 -3.53
C LEU A 61 -0.66 4.20 -3.88
N GLN A 62 0.50 4.81 -3.62
CA GLN A 62 1.81 4.22 -3.89
C GLN A 62 2.51 3.91 -2.56
N VAL A 63 2.78 2.63 -2.34
CA VAL A 63 3.58 2.13 -1.22
C VAL A 63 4.98 1.79 -1.74
N ILE A 64 6.00 2.43 -1.18
CA ILE A 64 7.40 2.24 -1.59
C ILE A 64 8.04 1.21 -0.66
N PHE A 65 8.64 0.18 -1.24
CA PHE A 65 9.43 -0.82 -0.51
C PHE A 65 10.95 -0.67 -0.74
N GLY A 66 11.37 0.12 -1.73
CA GLY A 66 12.77 0.28 -2.14
C GLY A 66 13.18 -0.73 -3.24
N THR A 67 14.44 -0.71 -3.68
CA THR A 67 14.95 -1.66 -4.68
C THR A 67 14.90 -3.10 -4.17
N GLY A 68 14.08 -3.94 -4.81
CA GLY A 68 13.96 -5.37 -4.49
C GLY A 68 12.54 -5.83 -4.11
N VAL A 69 11.50 -5.31 -4.75
CA VAL A 69 10.25 -6.09 -4.92
C VAL A 69 10.50 -7.14 -5.99
#